data_AF-A0A920RY94-F1
#
_entry.id   AF-A0A920RY94-F1
#
_cell.length_a   1.000
_cell.length_b   1.000
_cell.length_c   1.000
_cell.angle_alpha   90.00
_cell.angle_beta   90.00
_cell.angle_gamma   90.00
#
_symmetry.space_group_name_H-M   'P 1'
#
loop_
_entity.id
_entity.type
_entity.pdbx_description
1 polymer ?
#
loop_
_entity_poly.entity_id
_entity_poly.type
_entity_poly.pdbx_seq_one_letter_code
_entity_poly.pdbx_strand_id
1 'polypeptide(L)'
;MLIWVHQKKLLNFHITIPMKFLVLQEDHIKLIIIVIWVQVLDAIMDPVHTSFLHGQSSGIQFSEGFAELGEIEFFERGMQYLGANIRRVDENVWVRVNELILPNFTQAGSAFAADGTKTRYFGRSSFTRWVVPGDDSHCVAIAWGNFGERADPIEYNNKEGCERIEAEKL
;
A
#
# COMPACT_ATOMS: atom_id res chain seq x y z
N MET A 1 -4.23 11.82 -2.16
CA MET A 1 -5.50 11.22 -2.61
C MET A 1 -6.16 10.54 -1.42
N LEU A 2 -7.34 11.00 -0.98
CA LEU A 2 -8.03 10.49 0.22
C LEU A 2 -8.83 9.21 -0.12
N ILE A 3 -8.53 8.11 0.56
CA ILE A 3 -9.41 6.93 0.64
C ILE A 3 -10.17 7.05 1.96
N TRP A 4 -11.48 7.28 1.90
CA TRP A 4 -12.34 7.31 3.08
C TRP A 4 -13.26 6.08 3.08
N VAL A 5 -13.08 5.21 4.07
CA VAL A 5 -14.08 4.24 4.50
C VAL A 5 -14.93 4.93 5.58
N HIS A 6 -16.24 4.89 5.42
CA HIS A 6 -17.21 5.69 6.15
C HIS A 6 -17.16 5.47 7.68
N GLN A 7 -16.59 6.41 8.45
CA GLN A 7 -17.03 6.72 9.83
C GLN A 7 -16.82 8.21 10.17
N LYS A 8 -17.85 8.77 10.84
CA LYS A 8 -18.29 10.18 10.92
C LYS A 8 -17.27 11.27 11.35
N LYS A 9 -17.38 12.42 10.63
CA LYS A 9 -17.23 13.86 11.05
C LYS A 9 -15.83 14.42 11.42
N LEU A 10 -15.22 15.24 10.54
CA LEU A 10 -15.15 16.74 10.53
C LEU A 10 -13.84 17.33 9.92
N LEU A 11 -14.00 18.40 9.09
CA LEU A 11 -13.06 19.45 8.60
C LEU A 11 -11.91 19.03 7.64
N ASN A 12 -11.99 19.18 6.31
CA ASN A 12 -12.04 20.35 5.40
C ASN A 12 -10.71 20.65 4.68
N PHE A 13 -10.36 19.80 3.71
CA PHE A 13 -9.74 20.18 2.43
C PHE A 13 -10.46 19.38 1.33
N HIS A 14 -11.20 20.05 0.45
CA HIS A 14 -12.10 19.40 -0.50
C HIS A 14 -11.45 19.22 -1.88
N ILE A 15 -10.77 18.08 -2.07
CA ILE A 15 -10.59 17.47 -3.40
C ILE A 15 -11.34 16.14 -3.35
N THR A 16 -12.61 16.15 -3.73
CA THR A 16 -13.43 14.94 -3.76
C THR A 16 -13.25 14.27 -5.12
N ILE A 17 -12.52 13.16 -5.18
CA ILE A 17 -12.55 12.26 -6.34
C ILE A 17 -13.75 11.33 -6.14
N PRO A 18 -14.80 11.41 -6.96
CA PRO A 18 -15.91 10.47 -6.87
C PRO A 18 -15.41 9.06 -7.22
N MET A 19 -15.49 8.16 -6.24
CA MET A 19 -15.17 6.74 -6.40
C MET A 19 -16.43 5.90 -6.18
N LYS A 20 -16.68 4.94 -7.08
CA LYS A 20 -17.77 3.98 -6.92
C LYS A 20 -17.20 2.59 -6.64
N PHE A 21 -17.45 2.08 -5.44
CA PHE A 21 -17.05 0.74 -5.01
C PHE A 21 -18.09 -0.29 -5.44
N LEU A 22 -17.60 -1.39 -6.00
CA LEU A 22 -18.38 -2.60 -6.26
C LEU A 22 -17.57 -3.81 -5.77
N VAL A 23 -18.02 -4.43 -4.68
CA VAL A 23 -17.46 -5.71 -4.23
C VAL A 23 -18.05 -6.79 -5.13
N LEU A 24 -17.20 -7.52 -5.83
CA LEU A 24 -17.62 -8.54 -6.79
C LEU A 24 -17.57 -9.95 -6.16
N GLN A 25 -16.68 -10.18 -5.19
CA GLN A 25 -16.57 -11.41 -4.39
C GLN A 25 -15.74 -11.11 -3.11
N GLU A 26 -15.77 -11.97 -2.09
CA GLU A 26 -15.16 -11.70 -0.76
C GLU A 26 -13.69 -11.24 -0.81
N ASP A 27 -12.94 -11.67 -1.85
CA ASP A 27 -11.50 -11.42 -1.96
C ASP A 27 -11.11 -10.34 -2.99
N HIS A 28 -12.06 -9.74 -3.72
CA HIS A 28 -11.73 -8.72 -4.73
C HIS A 28 -12.75 -7.59 -4.86
N ILE A 29 -12.22 -6.39 -5.08
CA ILE A 29 -12.96 -5.14 -5.14
C ILE A 29 -12.73 -4.49 -6.51
N LYS A 30 -13.81 -4.12 -7.19
CA LYS A 30 -13.75 -3.27 -8.39
C LYS A 30 -14.09 -1.84 -8.00
N LEU A 31 -13.22 -0.92 -8.39
CA LEU A 31 -13.34 0.51 -8.12
C LEU A 31 -13.35 1.29 -9.44
N ILE A 32 -14.40 2.08 -9.66
CA ILE A 32 -14.40 3.06 -10.74
C ILE A 32 -13.85 4.37 -10.16
N ILE A 33 -12.78 4.89 -10.74
CA ILE A 33 -12.10 6.10 -10.29
C ILE A 33 -12.17 7.15 -11.41
N ILE A 34 -12.70 8.32 -11.07
CA ILE A 34 -12.85 9.45 -12.01
C ILE A 34 -11.59 10.33 -11.93
N VAL A 35 -10.44 9.74 -12.28
CA VAL A 35 -9.17 10.42 -12.54
C VAL A 35 -8.36 9.63 -13.59
N ILE A 36 -7.35 10.29 -14.17
CA ILE A 36 -6.42 9.65 -15.11
C ILE A 36 -5.61 8.57 -14.39
N TRP A 37 -5.44 7.42 -15.04
CA TRP A 37 -4.76 6.25 -14.48
C TRP A 37 -3.36 6.54 -13.93
N VAL A 38 -2.58 7.40 -14.59
CA VAL A 38 -1.22 7.79 -14.13
C VAL A 38 -1.25 8.46 -12.76
N GLN A 39 -2.25 9.29 -12.47
CA GLN A 39 -2.38 9.94 -11.16
C GLN A 39 -2.66 8.94 -10.04
N VAL A 40 -3.37 7.85 -10.36
CA VAL A 40 -3.58 6.75 -9.42
C VAL A 40 -2.27 6.01 -9.15
N LEU A 41 -1.45 5.78 -10.18
CA LEU A 41 -0.15 5.11 -10.02
C LEU A 41 0.85 5.95 -9.21
N ASP A 42 0.93 7.25 -9.48
CA ASP A 42 1.79 8.20 -8.77
C ASP A 42 1.46 8.21 -7.27
N ALA A 43 0.17 8.29 -6.93
CA ALA A 43 -0.28 8.23 -5.55
C ALA A 43 0.02 6.90 -4.85
N ILE A 44 0.18 5.80 -5.58
CA ILE A 44 0.57 4.51 -4.99
C ILE A 44 2.07 4.48 -4.71
N MET A 45 2.88 5.10 -5.56
CA MET A 45 4.33 5.12 -5.42
C MET A 45 4.83 6.17 -4.44
N ASP A 46 4.04 7.20 -4.13
CA ASP A 46 4.31 8.19 -3.11
C ASP A 46 4.03 7.64 -1.71
N PRO A 47 5.01 7.37 -0.84
CA PRO A 47 4.73 7.01 0.56
C PRO A 47 4.45 8.23 1.46
N VAL A 48 4.70 9.46 1.01
CA VAL A 48 4.49 10.67 1.84
C VAL A 48 3.02 10.85 2.15
N HIS A 49 2.14 10.56 1.17
CA HIS A 49 0.70 10.67 1.42
C HIS A 49 0.24 9.81 2.60
N THR A 50 0.91 8.71 2.94
CA THR A 50 0.50 7.89 4.09
C THR A 50 0.73 8.60 5.42
N SER A 51 1.88 9.25 5.58
CA SER A 51 2.21 10.01 6.80
C SER A 51 1.24 11.17 7.01
N PHE A 52 0.89 11.90 5.94
CA PHE A 52 -0.02 13.04 6.03
C PHE A 52 -1.49 12.62 6.05
N LEU A 53 -1.97 11.89 5.04
CA LEU A 53 -3.39 11.59 4.87
C LEU A 53 -3.89 10.47 5.78
N HIS A 54 -3.03 9.54 6.19
CA HIS A 54 -3.40 8.42 7.06
C HIS A 54 -2.82 8.55 8.49
N GLY A 55 -2.27 9.72 8.81
CA GLY A 55 -1.69 10.06 10.11
C GLY A 55 -1.98 11.50 10.53
N GLN A 56 -1.16 12.45 10.08
CA GLN A 56 -1.13 13.82 10.60
C GLN A 56 -2.42 14.62 10.34
N SER A 57 -3.00 14.52 9.14
CA SER A 57 -4.12 15.37 8.72
C SER A 57 -5.50 14.75 8.98
N SER A 58 -5.62 13.42 8.99
CA SER A 58 -6.91 12.73 9.13
C SER A 58 -6.98 11.82 10.36
N GLY A 59 -6.02 11.94 11.27
CA GLY A 59 -5.83 11.01 12.38
C GLY A 59 -5.15 9.71 11.96
N ILE A 60 -4.64 8.97 12.94
CA ILE A 60 -3.95 7.69 12.74
C ILE A 60 -4.97 6.64 12.31
N GLN A 61 -4.83 6.13 11.08
CA GLN A 61 -5.73 5.10 10.53
C GLN A 61 -5.14 3.68 10.56
N PHE A 62 -3.81 3.56 10.67
CA PHE A 62 -3.10 2.27 10.71
C PHE A 62 -2.34 2.10 12.03
N SER A 63 -1.28 2.88 12.24
CA SER A 63 -0.55 2.97 13.51
C SER A 63 0.31 4.23 13.56
N GLU A 64 0.84 4.56 14.74
CA GLU A 64 1.76 5.70 14.92
C GLU A 64 3.02 5.52 14.08
N GLY A 65 3.68 4.36 14.19
CA GLY A 65 4.87 4.08 13.39
C GLY A 65 4.62 4.03 11.88
N PHE A 66 3.37 3.85 11.42
CA PHE A 66 3.00 3.97 10.00
C PHE A 66 2.89 5.42 9.53
N ALA A 67 2.59 6.34 10.44
CA ALA A 67 2.44 7.77 10.16
C ALA A 67 3.79 8.52 10.16
N GLU A 68 4.86 7.90 10.66
CA GLU A 68 6.19 8.50 10.69
C GLU A 68 6.69 8.87 9.29
N LEU A 69 7.37 10.02 9.20
CA LEU A 69 8.01 10.44 7.96
C LEU A 69 9.32 9.66 7.79
N GLY A 70 9.56 9.23 6.55
CA GLY A 70 10.74 8.48 6.17
C GLY A 70 11.41 9.06 4.95
N GLU A 71 12.66 8.65 4.74
CA GLU A 71 13.38 8.87 3.50
C GLU A 71 12.78 8.00 2.39
N ILE A 72 12.77 8.53 1.18
CA ILE A 72 12.19 7.86 0.02
C ILE A 72 13.30 7.51 -0.96
N GLU A 73 13.35 6.26 -1.34
CA GLU A 73 14.30 5.73 -2.32
C GLU A 73 13.51 5.03 -3.42
N PHE A 74 13.91 5.26 -4.68
CA PHE A 74 13.31 4.61 -5.84
C PHE A 74 14.32 3.70 -6.51
N PHE A 75 13.91 2.46 -6.80
CA PHE A 75 14.74 1.48 -7.48
C PHE A 75 14.09 1.04 -8.78
N GLU A 76 14.86 1.04 -9.86
CA GLU A 76 14.40 0.62 -11.18
C GLU A 76 14.90 -0.78 -11.52
N ARG A 77 14.02 -1.64 -12.05
CA ARG A 77 14.33 -3.01 -12.47
C ARG A 77 13.53 -3.39 -13.72
N GLY A 78 14.05 -3.03 -14.89
CA GLY A 78 13.40 -3.33 -16.17
C GLY A 78 12.04 -2.63 -16.27
N MET A 79 10.95 -3.39 -16.16
CA MET A 79 9.58 -2.85 -16.16
C MET A 79 9.04 -2.54 -14.76
N GLN A 80 9.82 -2.78 -13.71
CA GLN A 80 9.42 -2.62 -12.31
C GLN A 80 10.09 -1.40 -11.68
N TYR A 81 9.35 -0.70 -10.85
CA TYR A 81 9.81 0.39 -10.00
C TYR A 81 9.43 0.06 -8.56
N LEU A 82 10.38 0.19 -7.64
CA LEU A 82 10.18 -0.01 -6.21
C LEU A 82 10.33 1.33 -5.50
N GLY A 83 9.27 1.78 -4.82
CA GLY A 83 9.29 2.95 -3.95
C GLY A 83 9.44 2.49 -2.51
N ALA A 84 10.59 2.73 -1.92
CA ALA A 84 10.89 2.39 -0.53
C ALA A 84 10.69 3.61 0.36
N ASN A 85 9.94 3.43 1.44
CA ASN A 85 9.85 4.36 2.55
C ASN A 85 10.65 3.81 3.72
N ILE A 86 11.73 4.50 4.06
CA ILE A 86 12.69 4.11 5.09
C ILE A 86 12.53 5.06 6.26
N ARG A 87 12.11 4.53 7.40
CA ARG A 87 11.86 5.34 8.60
C ARG A 87 12.40 4.69 9.84
N ARG A 88 12.67 5.50 10.85
CA ARG A 88 13.06 5.03 12.17
C ARG A 88 11.81 4.98 13.05
N VAL A 89 11.59 3.84 13.69
CA VAL A 89 10.55 3.68 14.72
C VAL A 89 11.24 3.09 15.94
N ASP A 90 11.36 3.89 16.99
CA ASP A 90 12.19 3.59 18.16
C ASP A 90 13.63 3.19 17.74
N GLU A 91 14.08 2.02 18.17
CA GLU A 91 15.39 1.45 17.85
C GLU A 91 15.43 0.73 16.49
N ASN A 92 14.29 0.57 15.81
CA ASN A 92 14.20 -0.17 14.56
C ASN A 92 14.30 0.77 13.34
N VAL A 93 14.89 0.26 12.27
CA VAL A 93 14.75 0.83 10.93
C VAL A 93 13.70 0.01 10.18
N TRP A 94 12.63 0.66 9.77
CA TRP A 94 11.55 0.06 9.02
C TRP A 94 11.62 0.46 7.56
N VAL A 95 11.55 -0.54 6.67
CA VAL A 95 11.53 -0.35 5.22
C VAL A 95 10.22 -0.90 4.68
N ARG A 96 9.39 -0.02 4.13
CA ARG A 96 8.15 -0.40 3.44
C ARG A 96 8.31 -0.15 1.95
N VAL A 97 8.06 -1.18 1.14
CA VAL A 97 8.20 -1.09 -0.32
C VAL A 97 6.83 -1.17 -0.98
N ASN A 98 6.57 -0.23 -1.89
CA ASN A 98 5.51 -0.34 -2.89
C ASN A 98 6.17 -0.62 -4.24
N GLU A 99 5.50 -1.40 -5.08
CA GLU A 99 5.95 -1.77 -6.40
C GLU A 99 4.96 -1.28 -7.46
N LEU A 100 5.51 -0.73 -8.54
CA LEU A 100 4.82 -0.45 -9.79
C LEU A 100 5.45 -1.33 -10.87
N ILE A 101 4.65 -2.20 -11.45
CA ILE A 101 4.98 -3.00 -12.63
C ILE A 101 4.28 -2.35 -13.82
N LEU A 102 5.08 -1.87 -14.77
CA LEU A 102 4.56 -1.22 -15.95
C LEU A 102 3.71 -2.18 -16.81
N PRO A 103 2.66 -1.67 -17.49
CA PRO A 103 2.30 -0.26 -17.50
C PRO A 103 1.54 0.19 -16.25
N ASN A 104 0.71 -0.65 -15.64
CA ASN A 104 -0.37 -0.17 -14.77
C ASN A 104 -0.76 -1.11 -13.63
N PHE A 105 0.20 -1.89 -13.14
CA PHE A 105 -0.01 -2.85 -12.07
C PHE A 105 0.79 -2.45 -10.84
N THR A 106 0.20 -2.54 -9.66
CA THR A 106 0.86 -2.12 -8.43
C THR A 106 0.66 -3.10 -7.30
N GLN A 107 1.66 -3.23 -6.46
CA GLN A 107 1.59 -3.97 -5.20
C GLN A 107 2.07 -3.05 -4.08
N ALA A 108 1.42 -3.10 -2.93
CA ALA A 108 1.85 -2.27 -1.81
C ALA A 108 2.21 -3.12 -0.61
N GLY A 109 3.33 -2.78 0.02
CA GLY A 109 3.79 -3.43 1.23
C GLY A 109 2.76 -3.36 2.35
N SER A 110 3.01 -4.16 3.39
CA SER A 110 2.08 -4.34 4.50
C SER A 110 1.52 -3.02 5.05
N ALA A 111 0.20 -3.00 5.30
CA ALA A 111 -0.51 -1.85 5.90
C ALA A 111 -0.78 -2.05 7.40
N PHE A 112 -1.32 -3.22 7.78
CA PHE A 112 -1.74 -3.49 9.16
C PHE A 112 -0.63 -4.08 10.04
N ALA A 113 0.36 -4.76 9.45
CA ALA A 113 1.50 -5.30 10.17
C ALA A 113 2.76 -4.41 9.98
N ALA A 114 2.56 -3.10 10.03
CA ALA A 114 3.54 -2.08 9.63
C ALA A 114 3.81 -1.01 10.70
N ASP A 115 3.63 -1.39 11.96
CA ASP A 115 3.84 -0.48 13.10
C ASP A 115 5.32 -0.20 13.41
N GLY A 116 6.26 -1.01 12.92
CA GLY A 116 7.69 -0.76 13.08
C GLY A 116 8.24 -0.94 14.50
N THR A 117 7.39 -1.07 15.52
CA THR A 117 7.76 -1.28 16.94
C THR A 117 8.38 -2.66 17.21
N LYS A 118 8.19 -3.63 16.30
CA LYS A 118 8.75 -4.98 16.40
C LYS A 118 9.56 -5.32 15.15
N THR A 119 10.67 -6.04 15.36
CA THR A 119 11.47 -6.59 14.27
C THR A 119 10.63 -7.53 13.40
N ARG A 120 10.76 -7.37 12.10
CA ARG A 120 10.09 -8.20 11.10
C ARG A 120 11.10 -8.59 10.02
N TYR A 121 11.14 -9.87 9.70
CA TYR A 121 12.10 -10.42 8.75
C TYR A 121 11.55 -10.43 7.32
N PHE A 122 10.24 -10.60 7.15
CA PHE A 122 9.62 -10.64 5.84
C PHE A 122 8.21 -10.06 5.84
N GLY A 123 7.86 -9.26 4.83
CA GLY A 123 6.55 -8.63 4.67
C GLY A 123 5.95 -8.92 3.31
N ARG A 124 4.70 -9.41 3.26
CA ARG A 124 3.96 -9.57 2.00
C ARG A 124 3.23 -8.29 1.61
N SER A 125 2.92 -8.18 0.32
CA SER A 125 2.05 -7.12 -0.20
C SER A 125 0.65 -7.27 0.39
N SER A 126 0.09 -6.21 0.97
CA SER A 126 -1.29 -6.21 1.50
C SER A 126 -2.35 -6.10 0.40
N PHE A 127 -2.01 -5.47 -0.72
CA PHE A 127 -2.95 -5.31 -1.81
C PHE A 127 -2.25 -5.24 -3.15
N THR A 128 -2.91 -5.82 -4.14
CA THR A 128 -2.52 -5.81 -5.53
C THR A 128 -3.57 -5.06 -6.32
N ARG A 129 -3.19 -4.16 -7.22
CA ARG A 129 -4.13 -3.39 -8.04
C ARG A 129 -3.72 -3.38 -9.50
N TRP A 130 -4.71 -3.45 -10.36
CA TRP A 130 -4.58 -3.23 -11.79
C TRP A 130 -5.42 -2.01 -12.18
N VAL A 131 -4.76 -0.96 -12.67
CA VAL A 131 -5.39 0.32 -13.01
C VAL A 131 -5.56 0.42 -14.53
N VAL A 132 -6.73 0.03 -15.01
CA VAL A 132 -7.05 -0.01 -16.44
C VAL A 132 -7.45 1.39 -16.92
N PRO A 133 -6.73 2.01 -17.88
CA PRO A 133 -7.15 3.26 -18.51
C PRO A 133 -8.49 3.04 -19.22
N GLY A 134 -9.47 3.90 -18.94
CA GLY A 134 -10.73 3.95 -19.68
C GLY A 134 -10.67 4.97 -20.81
N ASP A 135 -10.28 6.20 -20.46
CA ASP A 135 -10.06 7.33 -21.36
C ASP A 135 -9.06 8.33 -20.73
N ASP A 136 -8.93 9.51 -21.33
CA ASP A 136 -8.02 10.59 -20.89
C ASP A 136 -8.42 11.28 -19.58
N SER A 137 -9.48 10.81 -18.90
CA SER A 137 -10.00 11.37 -17.66
C SER A 137 -10.52 10.32 -16.66
N HIS A 138 -10.66 9.06 -17.08
CA HIS A 138 -11.23 7.96 -16.28
C HIS A 138 -10.38 6.70 -16.30
N CYS A 139 -10.40 5.97 -15.19
CA CYS A 139 -9.84 4.63 -15.10
C CYS A 139 -10.68 3.70 -14.22
N VAL A 140 -10.41 2.40 -14.36
CA VAL A 140 -10.97 1.36 -13.50
C VAL A 140 -9.82 0.72 -12.74
N ALA A 141 -9.86 0.78 -11.42
CA ALA A 141 -8.95 0.02 -10.57
C ALA A 141 -9.62 -1.28 -10.14
N ILE A 142 -9.01 -2.41 -10.48
CA ILE A 142 -9.38 -3.73 -9.97
C ILE A 142 -8.37 -4.07 -8.89
N ALA A 143 -8.82 -4.39 -7.68
CA ALA A 143 -7.95 -4.61 -6.54
C ALA A 143 -8.26 -5.94 -5.84
N TRP A 144 -7.19 -6.58 -5.36
CA TRP A 144 -7.22 -7.79 -4.55
C TRP A 144 -6.56 -7.50 -3.21
N GLY A 145 -7.26 -7.85 -2.14
CA GLY A 145 -6.70 -7.83 -0.79
C GLY A 145 -5.99 -9.14 -0.51
N ASN A 146 -4.72 -9.08 -0.13
CA ASN A 146 -3.98 -10.27 0.26
C ASN A 146 -4.08 -10.42 1.78
N PHE A 147 -5.06 -11.20 2.24
CA PHE A 147 -5.34 -11.41 3.66
C PHE A 147 -5.41 -12.90 4.02
N GLY A 148 -5.34 -13.21 5.32
CA GLY A 148 -5.48 -14.55 5.86
C GLY A 148 -4.18 -15.11 6.45
N GLU A 149 -4.29 -16.23 7.18
CA GLU A 149 -3.16 -16.86 7.90
C GLU A 149 -2.00 -17.21 6.97
N ARG A 150 -2.30 -17.57 5.71
CA ARG A 150 -1.30 -17.90 4.70
C ARG A 150 -0.60 -16.66 4.12
N ALA A 151 -1.25 -15.50 4.18
CA ALA A 151 -0.70 -14.26 3.64
C ALA A 151 0.42 -13.69 4.51
N ASP A 152 0.44 -13.99 5.81
CA ASP A 152 1.51 -13.54 6.71
C ASP A 152 1.64 -14.41 7.98
N PRO A 153 2.06 -15.68 7.84
CA PRO A 153 2.16 -16.60 8.97
C PRO A 153 3.27 -16.16 9.92
N ILE A 154 2.86 -15.73 11.12
CA ILE A 154 3.76 -15.26 12.19
C ILE A 154 4.84 -16.29 12.51
N GLU A 155 4.51 -17.58 12.43
CA GLU A 155 5.43 -18.70 12.66
C GLU A 155 6.69 -18.67 11.78
N TYR A 156 6.59 -18.13 10.55
CA TYR A 156 7.72 -18.01 9.61
C TYR A 156 8.32 -16.60 9.59
N ASN A 157 7.86 -15.66 10.43
CA ASN A 157 8.49 -14.34 10.58
C ASN A 157 9.72 -14.42 11.49
N ASN A 158 10.68 -15.24 11.10
CA ASN A 158 11.97 -15.41 11.74
C ASN A 158 13.06 -15.56 10.67
N LYS A 159 14.33 -15.57 11.09
CA LYS A 159 15.47 -15.65 10.16
C LYS A 159 15.42 -16.90 9.26
N GLU A 160 15.15 -18.07 9.83
CA GLU A 160 15.07 -19.33 9.10
C GLU A 160 13.90 -19.34 8.09
N GLY A 161 12.75 -18.81 8.48
CA GLY A 161 11.58 -18.68 7.61
C GLY A 161 11.85 -17.81 6.39
N CYS A 162 12.60 -16.72 6.55
CA CYS A 162 13.03 -15.86 5.43
C CYS A 162 13.96 -16.62 4.46
N GLU A 163 14.94 -17.34 4.98
CA GLU A 163 15.87 -18.15 4.18
C GLU A 163 15.15 -19.27 3.40
N ARG A 164 14.06 -19.81 3.94
CA ARG A 164 13.24 -20.84 3.25
C ARG A 164 12.46 -20.32 2.04
N ILE A 165 12.04 -19.04 2.07
CA ILE A 165 11.32 -18.41 0.95
C ILE A 165 12.25 -18.26 -0.25
N GLU A 166 13.47 -17.79 -0.02
CA GLU A 166 14.51 -17.61 -1.05
C GLU A 166 14.98 -18.94 -1.64
N ALA A 167 14.83 -20.06 -0.92
CA ALA A 167 15.23 -21.38 -1.36
C ALA A 167 14.19 -22.13 -2.22
N GLU A 168 13.04 -21.51 -2.56
CA GLU A 168 11.91 -22.10 -3.30
C GLU A 168 11.36 -23.42 -2.68
N LYS A 169 11.57 -23.66 -1.38
CA LYS A 169 11.15 -24.89 -0.67
C LYS A 169 9.97 -24.64 0.28
N LEU A 170 8.85 -24.21 -0.29
CA LEU A 170 7.55 -24.17 0.40
C LEU A 170 6.70 -25.38 0.02
#